data_AF-A0A022RQW9-F1
#
_entry.id   AF-A0A022RQW9-F1
#
_cell.length_a   1.000
_cell.length_b   1.000
_cell.length_c   1.000
_cell.angle_alpha   90.00
_cell.angle_beta   90.00
_cell.angle_gamma   90.00
#
_symmetry.space_group_name_H-M   'P 1'
#
loop_
_entity.id
_entity.type
_entity.pdbx_description
1 polymer ?
#
loop_
_entity_poly.entity_id
_entity_poly.type
_entity_poly.pdbx_seq_one_letter_code
_entity_poly.pdbx_strand_id
1 'polypeptide(L)'
;MSSEATANAEDLFADASKAADVLYGIRDTYFPTNPDDKASKLLAESNLALQLLDSIPQEKRKTPLQRATYEYLRGKVLDVFPEYKKEAEDHLSKAVKLNPSLADAWLSLGNCIWKKGDLASAKNCLTLGLSKGPNKGILCQLSMLERRMAQGAEDEVKIVDDSIKHAKEAITLDVKDGNSWYNLGNACLTSFFVTGAWDHGKLLQSLKAYQHAEKDERMRSNPDLYYNCAIVNKYLENYERALSGFEAAALRDPGLNSMVEVQKMVRLLDKIESLLRGQTKVKRLASIASSLTSVNLNASYRRENIDRLLEGLNKAVAVVGKVIFFVKHENVAPFYYVLCDSSQICYILSVYGIQSEAIKEGDQVTLLEPSYRYVDFSWKEKLYQFRSVRVDFLEQVLVNGKNLSPQHSVQTSIYAQNKT
;
A
#
# COMPACT_ATOMS: atom_id res chain seq x y z
N MET A 1 -52.78 -10.39 15.22
CA MET A 1 -51.82 -10.95 16.20
C MET A 1 -50.58 -11.61 15.59
N SER A 2 -50.65 -12.34 14.46
CA SER A 2 -49.43 -12.93 13.85
C SER A 2 -48.54 -11.92 13.11
N SER A 3 -49.10 -10.87 12.50
CA SER A 3 -48.35 -9.86 11.73
C SER A 3 -47.60 -8.84 12.59
N GLU A 4 -48.21 -8.38 13.70
CA GLU A 4 -47.57 -7.45 14.65
C GLU A 4 -46.41 -8.11 15.41
N ALA A 5 -46.53 -9.41 15.71
CA ALA A 5 -45.47 -10.15 16.40
C ALA A 5 -44.24 -10.38 15.51
N THR A 6 -44.42 -10.58 14.20
CA THR A 6 -43.30 -10.65 13.25
C THR A 6 -42.67 -9.28 13.01
N ALA A 7 -43.47 -8.21 12.85
CA ALA A 7 -42.97 -6.85 12.66
C ALA A 7 -42.11 -6.36 13.84
N ASN A 8 -42.57 -6.59 15.08
CA ASN A 8 -41.81 -6.23 16.30
C ASN A 8 -40.52 -7.07 16.47
N ALA A 9 -40.47 -8.30 15.93
CA ALA A 9 -39.25 -9.11 15.96
C ALA A 9 -38.18 -8.62 14.99
N GLU A 10 -38.61 -8.22 13.78
CA GLU A 10 -37.73 -7.63 12.77
C GLU A 10 -37.12 -6.31 13.27
N ASP A 11 -37.91 -5.53 14.00
CA ASP A 11 -37.47 -4.27 14.61
C ASP A 11 -36.33 -4.47 15.63
N LEU A 12 -36.45 -5.46 16.54
CA LEU A 12 -35.42 -5.75 17.54
C LEU A 12 -34.09 -6.26 16.93
N PHE A 13 -34.16 -7.10 15.89
CA PHE A 13 -32.96 -7.54 15.18
C PHE A 13 -32.33 -6.40 14.38
N ALA A 14 -33.14 -5.50 13.82
CA ALA A 14 -32.65 -4.32 13.11
C ALA A 14 -31.92 -3.36 14.07
N ASP A 15 -32.45 -3.13 15.27
CA ASP A 15 -31.81 -2.32 16.30
C ASP A 15 -30.47 -2.90 16.74
N ALA A 16 -30.42 -4.21 17.00
CA ALA A 16 -29.18 -4.90 17.35
C ALA A 16 -28.16 -4.86 16.19
N SER A 17 -28.61 -5.00 14.94
CA SER A 17 -27.75 -4.88 13.77
C SER A 17 -27.17 -3.48 13.64
N LYS A 18 -28.01 -2.45 13.81
CA LYS A 18 -27.59 -1.05 13.76
C LYS A 18 -26.57 -0.74 14.87
N ALA A 19 -26.77 -1.27 16.07
CA ALA A 19 -25.80 -1.14 17.16
C ALA A 19 -24.46 -1.80 16.80
N ALA A 20 -24.48 -3.00 16.20
CA ALA A 20 -23.27 -3.65 15.71
C ALA A 20 -22.57 -2.86 14.58
N ASP A 21 -23.32 -2.18 13.72
CA ASP A 21 -22.75 -1.35 12.66
C ASP A 21 -22.14 -0.05 13.20
N VAL A 22 -22.77 0.59 14.19
CA VAL A 22 -22.17 1.73 14.93
C VAL A 22 -20.87 1.31 15.60
N LEU A 23 -20.85 0.13 16.23
CA LEU A 23 -19.69 -0.43 16.88
C LEU A 23 -18.51 -0.62 15.90
N TYR A 24 -18.77 -1.18 14.72
CA TYR A 24 -17.76 -1.34 13.67
C TYR A 24 -17.35 0.01 13.03
N GLY A 25 -18.27 0.97 12.94
CA GLY A 25 -17.94 2.34 12.55
C GLY A 25 -16.92 2.97 13.50
N ILE A 26 -17.11 2.84 14.82
CA ILE A 26 -16.13 3.31 15.81
C ILE A 26 -14.80 2.58 15.66
N ARG A 27 -14.83 1.25 15.50
CA ARG A 27 -13.61 0.44 15.29
C ARG A 27 -12.81 0.95 14.08
N ASP A 28 -13.49 1.29 12.99
CA ASP A 28 -12.85 1.58 11.70
C ASP A 28 -12.56 3.07 11.47
N THR A 29 -13.16 3.98 12.23
CA THR A 29 -13.02 5.42 11.99
C THR A 29 -12.61 6.24 13.22
N TYR A 30 -12.56 5.66 14.42
CA TYR A 30 -12.13 6.36 15.63
C TYR A 30 -10.68 5.98 15.99
N PHE A 31 -9.77 6.94 15.85
CA PHE A 31 -8.34 6.79 16.12
C PHE A 31 -7.87 7.90 17.07
N PRO A 32 -8.19 7.81 18.37
CA PRO A 32 -7.76 8.79 19.36
C PRO A 32 -6.26 8.72 19.60
N THR A 33 -5.67 9.80 20.11
CA THR A 33 -4.24 9.83 20.50
C THR A 33 -3.93 8.83 21.61
N ASN A 34 -4.86 8.62 22.55
CA ASN A 34 -4.76 7.59 23.58
C ASN A 34 -5.52 6.32 23.14
N PRO A 35 -4.84 5.19 22.90
CA PRO A 35 -5.51 3.94 22.51
C PRO A 35 -6.57 3.45 23.50
N ASP A 36 -6.41 3.75 24.79
CA ASP A 36 -7.36 3.34 25.84
C ASP A 36 -8.74 3.99 25.66
N ASP A 37 -8.81 5.17 25.04
CA ASP A 37 -10.07 5.85 24.75
C ASP A 37 -10.89 5.06 23.71
N LYS A 38 -10.21 4.48 22.71
CA LYS A 38 -10.86 3.61 21.72
C LYS A 38 -11.34 2.32 22.37
N ALA A 39 -10.49 1.68 23.16
CA ALA A 39 -10.84 0.45 23.86
C ALA A 39 -12.05 0.65 24.80
N SER A 40 -12.06 1.74 25.57
CA SER A 40 -13.15 2.08 26.48
C SER A 40 -14.46 2.34 25.74
N LYS A 41 -14.41 3.07 24.62
CA LYS A 41 -15.59 3.34 23.79
C LYS A 41 -16.13 2.07 23.13
N LEU A 42 -15.26 1.22 22.58
CA LEU A 42 -15.66 -0.07 22.02
C LEU A 42 -16.30 -0.97 23.08
N LEU A 43 -15.76 -0.99 24.30
CA LEU A 43 -16.31 -1.77 25.41
C LEU A 43 -17.72 -1.30 25.79
N ALA A 44 -17.92 0.02 25.94
CA ALA A 44 -19.23 0.58 26.28
C ALA A 44 -20.28 0.25 25.22
N GLU A 45 -19.98 0.48 23.94
CA GLU A 45 -20.90 0.22 22.82
C GLU A 45 -21.15 -1.28 22.60
N SER A 46 -20.13 -2.12 22.83
CA SER A 46 -20.31 -3.58 22.79
C SER A 46 -21.28 -4.05 23.87
N ASN A 47 -21.18 -3.51 25.08
CA ASN A 47 -22.09 -3.86 26.17
C ASN A 47 -23.54 -3.46 25.84
N LEU A 48 -23.75 -2.28 25.24
CA LEU A 48 -25.07 -1.84 24.78
C LEU A 48 -25.62 -2.76 23.68
N ALA A 49 -24.80 -3.10 22.67
CA ALA A 49 -25.21 -4.01 21.61
C ALA A 49 -25.55 -5.42 22.12
N LEU A 50 -24.79 -5.93 23.10
CA LEU A 50 -25.08 -7.20 23.76
C LEU A 50 -26.36 -7.13 24.60
N GLN A 51 -26.61 -6.04 25.31
CA GLN A 51 -27.87 -5.85 26.06
C GLN A 51 -29.09 -5.85 25.13
N LEU A 52 -29.00 -5.17 23.98
CA LEU A 52 -30.05 -5.20 22.95
C LEU A 52 -30.29 -6.63 22.45
N LEU A 53 -29.22 -7.38 22.16
CA LEU A 53 -29.34 -8.78 21.76
C LEU A 53 -29.98 -9.63 22.87
N ASP A 54 -29.50 -9.53 24.10
CA ASP A 54 -30.00 -10.32 25.23
C ASP A 54 -31.48 -10.02 25.53
N SER A 55 -31.98 -8.82 25.19
CA SER A 55 -33.40 -8.45 25.29
C SER A 55 -34.33 -9.18 24.31
N ILE A 56 -33.79 -9.74 23.21
CA ILE A 56 -34.60 -10.44 22.20
C ILE A 56 -35.16 -11.73 22.80
N PRO A 57 -36.48 -11.90 22.99
CA PRO A 57 -37.04 -13.08 23.65
C PRO A 57 -36.78 -14.39 22.88
N GLN A 58 -36.72 -15.53 23.57
CA GLN A 58 -36.53 -16.84 22.92
C GLN A 58 -37.67 -17.15 21.92
N GLU A 59 -38.88 -16.64 22.17
CA GLU A 59 -40.04 -16.79 21.29
C GLU A 59 -39.84 -16.10 19.93
N LYS A 60 -38.94 -15.12 19.86
CA LYS A 60 -38.55 -14.43 18.63
C LYS A 60 -37.37 -15.09 17.92
N ARG A 61 -36.78 -16.13 18.52
CA ARG A 61 -35.62 -16.89 17.99
C ARG A 61 -36.02 -18.34 17.65
N LYS A 62 -37.19 -18.54 17.03
CA LYS A 62 -37.73 -19.89 16.78
C LYS A 62 -37.19 -20.51 15.51
N THR A 63 -37.06 -19.74 14.44
CA THR A 63 -36.60 -20.26 13.15
C THR A 63 -35.08 -20.41 13.11
N PRO A 64 -34.54 -21.35 12.32
CA PRO A 64 -33.10 -21.45 12.09
C PRO A 64 -32.47 -20.14 11.62
N LEU A 65 -33.18 -19.36 10.79
CA LEU A 65 -32.72 -18.07 10.28
C LEU A 65 -32.59 -17.00 11.38
N GLN A 66 -33.61 -16.87 12.25
CA GLN A 66 -33.56 -15.94 13.39
C GLN A 66 -32.47 -16.33 14.39
N ARG A 67 -32.33 -17.64 14.66
CA ARG A 67 -31.24 -18.15 15.51
C ARG A 67 -29.88 -17.87 14.90
N ALA A 68 -29.71 -18.12 13.60
CA ALA A 68 -28.47 -17.82 12.89
C ALA A 68 -28.12 -16.33 12.96
N THR A 69 -29.11 -15.46 12.76
CA THR A 69 -28.95 -13.99 12.84
C THR A 69 -28.53 -13.55 14.24
N TYR A 70 -29.17 -14.10 15.28
CA TYR A 70 -28.80 -13.84 16.67
C TYR A 70 -27.34 -14.26 16.98
N GLU A 71 -26.98 -15.50 16.63
CA GLU A 71 -25.64 -16.04 16.85
C GLU A 71 -24.58 -15.24 16.06
N TYR A 72 -24.91 -14.85 14.83
CA TYR A 72 -24.07 -14.00 14.00
C TYR A 72 -23.82 -12.63 14.64
N LEU A 73 -24.88 -11.91 15.01
CA LEU A 73 -24.75 -10.56 15.59
C LEU A 73 -23.98 -10.60 16.92
N ARG A 74 -24.26 -11.58 17.77
CA ARG A 74 -23.53 -11.76 19.04
C ARG A 74 -22.05 -12.04 18.80
N GLY A 75 -21.75 -12.94 17.87
CA GLY A 75 -20.39 -13.24 17.43
C GLY A 75 -19.66 -12.01 16.87
N LYS A 76 -20.32 -11.23 15.99
CA LYS A 76 -19.80 -9.99 15.41
C LYS A 76 -19.48 -8.94 16.49
N VAL A 77 -20.37 -8.74 17.45
CA VAL A 77 -20.13 -7.79 18.57
C VAL A 77 -18.93 -8.23 19.42
N LEU A 78 -18.83 -9.51 19.74
CA LEU A 78 -17.70 -10.05 20.50
C LEU A 78 -16.37 -9.94 19.73
N ASP A 79 -16.41 -10.06 18.40
CA ASP A 79 -15.25 -9.94 17.50
C ASP A 79 -14.85 -8.49 17.19
N VAL A 80 -15.42 -7.45 17.82
CA VAL A 80 -14.98 -6.07 17.52
C VAL A 80 -13.53 -5.80 17.94
N PHE A 81 -13.04 -6.49 18.96
CA PHE A 81 -11.73 -6.26 19.57
C PHE A 81 -10.59 -6.86 18.72
N PRO A 82 -9.37 -6.29 18.79
CA PRO A 82 -8.21 -6.84 18.08
C PRO A 82 -7.86 -8.26 18.51
N GLU A 83 -8.05 -8.59 19.79
CA GLU A 83 -7.70 -9.89 20.36
C GLU A 83 -8.71 -10.97 19.99
N TYR A 84 -8.21 -12.17 19.72
CA TYR A 84 -9.05 -13.34 19.50
C TYR A 84 -9.88 -13.69 20.75
N LYS A 85 -11.18 -13.89 20.55
CA LYS A 85 -12.11 -14.39 21.56
C LYS A 85 -12.75 -15.68 21.10
N LYS A 86 -12.49 -16.78 21.82
CA LYS A 86 -13.10 -18.09 21.55
C LYS A 86 -14.63 -18.04 21.54
N GLU A 87 -15.23 -17.24 22.42
CA GLU A 87 -16.68 -17.08 22.48
C GLU A 87 -17.26 -16.51 21.16
N ALA A 88 -16.54 -15.59 20.51
CA ALA A 88 -16.93 -15.07 19.20
C ALA A 88 -16.89 -16.17 18.13
N GLU A 89 -15.81 -16.96 18.08
CA GLU A 89 -15.67 -18.10 17.16
C GLU A 89 -16.81 -19.12 17.37
N ASP A 90 -17.15 -19.44 18.62
CA ASP A 90 -18.22 -20.39 18.97
C ASP A 90 -19.60 -19.92 18.47
N HIS A 91 -19.92 -18.63 18.66
CA HIS A 91 -21.16 -18.02 18.15
C HIS A 91 -21.20 -17.97 16.62
N LEU A 92 -20.12 -17.51 15.98
CA LEU A 92 -20.03 -17.42 14.52
C LEU A 92 -20.08 -18.81 13.86
N SER A 93 -19.46 -19.80 14.47
CA SER A 93 -19.51 -21.20 14.03
C SER A 93 -20.93 -21.78 14.11
N LYS A 94 -21.72 -21.42 15.13
CA LYS A 94 -23.13 -21.80 15.20
C LYS A 94 -23.95 -21.09 14.12
N ALA A 95 -23.68 -19.81 13.87
CA ALA A 95 -24.40 -19.02 12.87
C ALA A 95 -24.28 -19.65 11.47
N VAL A 96 -23.06 -19.99 11.04
CA VAL A 96 -22.83 -20.61 9.71
C VAL A 96 -23.40 -22.03 9.60
N LYS A 97 -23.52 -22.77 10.71
CA LYS A 97 -24.17 -24.10 10.73
C LYS A 97 -25.69 -23.97 10.61
N LEU A 98 -26.29 -22.98 11.26
CA LEU A 98 -27.73 -22.73 11.24
C LEU A 98 -28.19 -22.11 9.92
N ASN A 99 -27.39 -21.23 9.32
CA ASN A 99 -27.63 -20.65 8.01
C ASN A 99 -26.32 -20.61 7.19
N PRO A 100 -26.02 -21.66 6.42
CA PRO A 100 -24.83 -21.70 5.57
C PRO A 100 -24.80 -20.61 4.49
N SER A 101 -25.93 -20.01 4.11
CA SER A 101 -25.99 -18.95 3.10
C SER A 101 -25.75 -17.55 3.67
N LEU A 102 -25.55 -17.41 4.98
CA LEU A 102 -25.27 -16.12 5.63
C LEU A 102 -23.80 -15.71 5.40
N ALA A 103 -23.54 -15.03 4.28
CA ALA A 103 -22.19 -14.65 3.88
C ALA A 103 -21.45 -13.80 4.94
N ASP A 104 -22.15 -12.88 5.62
CA ASP A 104 -21.54 -12.02 6.63
C ASP A 104 -21.08 -12.80 7.89
N ALA A 105 -21.72 -13.95 8.18
CA ALA A 105 -21.29 -14.84 9.25
C ALA A 105 -20.00 -15.59 8.87
N TRP A 106 -19.89 -16.05 7.62
CA TRP A 106 -18.63 -16.62 7.11
C TRP A 106 -17.49 -15.60 7.11
N LEU A 107 -17.78 -14.38 6.67
CA LEU A 107 -16.84 -13.26 6.70
C LEU A 107 -16.32 -13.01 8.12
N SER A 108 -17.24 -12.88 9.08
CA SER A 108 -16.89 -12.62 10.48
C SER A 108 -16.15 -13.80 11.11
N LEU A 109 -16.55 -15.04 10.82
CA LEU A 109 -15.87 -16.24 11.29
C LEU A 109 -14.44 -16.33 10.76
N GLY A 110 -14.23 -16.05 9.46
CA GLY A 110 -12.91 -16.01 8.85
C GLY A 110 -12.00 -14.97 9.50
N ASN A 111 -12.52 -13.77 9.77
CA ASN A 111 -11.78 -12.72 10.47
C ASN A 111 -11.43 -13.13 11.91
N CYS A 112 -12.36 -13.76 12.63
CA CYS A 112 -12.13 -14.25 13.99
C CYS A 112 -11.03 -15.32 14.02
N ILE A 113 -11.05 -16.27 13.07
CA ILE A 113 -10.00 -17.30 12.92
C ILE A 113 -8.67 -16.67 12.51
N TRP A 114 -8.67 -15.63 11.69
CA TRP A 114 -7.44 -14.89 11.37
C TRP A 114 -6.81 -14.32 12.65
N LYS A 115 -7.59 -13.68 13.54
CA LYS A 115 -7.05 -13.17 14.82
C LYS A 115 -6.45 -14.24 15.72
N LYS A 116 -6.91 -15.49 15.60
CA LYS A 116 -6.33 -16.66 16.29
C LYS A 116 -4.92 -17.00 15.80
N GLY A 117 -4.53 -16.52 14.61
CA GLY A 117 -3.25 -16.76 13.95
C GLY A 117 -3.29 -17.92 12.94
N ASP A 118 -4.40 -18.63 12.80
CA ASP A 118 -4.54 -19.76 11.87
C ASP A 118 -4.97 -19.29 10.48
N LEU A 119 -3.99 -18.82 9.69
CA LEU A 119 -4.23 -18.26 8.36
C LEU A 119 -4.82 -19.31 7.38
N ALA A 120 -4.43 -20.57 7.52
CA ALA A 120 -4.91 -21.65 6.65
C ALA A 120 -6.40 -21.94 6.91
N SER A 121 -6.79 -22.05 8.18
CA SER A 121 -8.20 -22.23 8.54
C SER A 121 -9.05 -21.01 8.19
N ALA A 122 -8.51 -19.79 8.33
CA ALA A 122 -9.20 -18.58 7.90
C ALA A 122 -9.46 -18.59 6.39
N LYS A 123 -8.46 -18.94 5.57
CA LYS A 123 -8.60 -19.04 4.10
C LYS A 123 -9.64 -20.09 3.72
N ASN A 124 -9.61 -21.27 4.35
CA ASN A 124 -10.60 -22.32 4.14
C ASN A 124 -12.01 -21.86 4.50
N CYS A 125 -12.18 -21.17 5.63
CA CYS A 125 -13.46 -20.62 6.07
C CYS A 125 -14.06 -19.63 5.06
N LEU A 126 -13.25 -18.66 4.61
CA LEU A 126 -13.67 -17.65 3.62
C LEU A 126 -13.98 -18.28 2.26
N THR A 127 -13.17 -19.26 1.82
CA THR A 127 -13.39 -19.99 0.57
C THR A 127 -14.69 -20.81 0.62
N LEU A 128 -14.99 -21.45 1.76
CA LEU A 128 -16.27 -22.11 1.98
C LEU A 128 -17.43 -21.10 1.93
N GLY A 129 -17.27 -19.90 2.49
CA GLY A 129 -18.25 -18.83 2.37
C GLY A 129 -18.54 -18.45 0.91
N LEU A 130 -17.51 -18.28 0.08
CA LEU A 130 -17.69 -18.01 -1.35
C LEU A 130 -18.36 -19.16 -2.11
N SER A 131 -18.15 -20.41 -1.69
CA SER A 131 -18.86 -21.55 -2.29
C SER A 131 -20.38 -21.50 -2.10
N LYS A 132 -20.88 -20.66 -1.19
CA LYS A 132 -22.32 -20.44 -0.92
C LYS A 132 -22.90 -19.28 -1.71
N GLY A 133 -22.06 -18.41 -2.26
CA GLY A 133 -22.45 -17.30 -3.12
C GLY A 133 -21.35 -16.23 -3.21
N PRO A 134 -21.30 -15.46 -4.31
CA PRO A 134 -20.34 -14.38 -4.46
C PRO A 134 -20.60 -13.29 -3.40
N ASN A 135 -19.53 -12.86 -2.72
CA ASN A 135 -19.61 -11.79 -1.73
C ASN A 135 -18.34 -10.92 -1.78
N LYS A 136 -18.51 -9.61 -2.01
CA LYS A 136 -17.39 -8.66 -2.14
C LYS A 136 -16.55 -8.55 -0.88
N GLY A 137 -17.18 -8.62 0.30
CA GLY A 137 -16.50 -8.55 1.60
C GLY A 137 -15.56 -9.74 1.79
N ILE A 138 -16.04 -10.96 1.48
CA ILE A 138 -15.22 -12.17 1.56
C ILE A 138 -14.06 -12.13 0.54
N LEU A 139 -14.31 -11.66 -0.68
CA LEU A 139 -13.26 -11.48 -1.70
C LEU A 139 -12.17 -10.49 -1.26
N CYS A 140 -12.58 -9.36 -0.67
CA CYS A 140 -11.64 -8.40 -0.08
C CYS A 140 -10.84 -9.03 1.07
N GLN A 141 -11.47 -9.78 1.96
CA GLN A 141 -10.76 -10.44 3.06
C GLN A 141 -9.80 -11.53 2.59
N LEU A 142 -10.16 -12.32 1.58
CA LEU A 142 -9.22 -13.27 0.95
C LEU A 142 -8.02 -12.54 0.36
N SER A 143 -8.26 -11.44 -0.37
CA SER A 143 -7.19 -10.61 -0.90
C SER A 143 -6.25 -10.12 0.21
N MET A 144 -6.78 -9.63 1.33
CA MET A 144 -5.98 -9.21 2.49
C MET A 144 -5.18 -10.35 3.12
N LEU A 145 -5.84 -11.49 3.37
CA LEU A 145 -5.26 -12.67 3.99
C LEU A 145 -4.13 -13.25 3.14
N GLU A 146 -4.31 -13.32 1.83
CA GLU A 146 -3.30 -13.83 0.90
C GLU A 146 -2.04 -12.97 0.90
N ARG A 147 -2.16 -11.64 0.96
CA ARG A 147 -0.97 -10.76 1.12
C ARG A 147 -0.24 -11.03 2.43
N ARG A 148 -0.96 -11.37 3.49
CA ARG A 148 -0.35 -11.73 4.77
C ARG A 148 0.34 -13.10 4.67
N MET A 149 -0.31 -14.09 4.06
CA MET A 149 0.26 -15.42 3.85
C MET A 149 1.47 -15.41 2.92
N ALA A 150 1.55 -14.45 1.99
CA ALA A 150 2.69 -14.29 1.11
C ALA A 150 3.97 -13.85 1.85
N GLN A 151 3.88 -13.25 3.04
CA GLN A 151 5.06 -12.79 3.77
C GLN A 151 5.86 -13.98 4.30
N GLY A 152 7.02 -14.26 3.69
CA GLY A 152 7.90 -15.36 4.08
C GLY A 152 7.50 -16.72 3.50
N ALA A 153 6.62 -16.75 2.50
CA ALA A 153 6.30 -17.96 1.75
C ALA A 153 7.31 -18.20 0.63
N GLU A 154 7.45 -19.44 0.15
CA GLU A 154 8.29 -19.72 -1.02
C GLU A 154 7.66 -19.18 -2.33
N ASP A 155 6.33 -19.26 -2.43
CA ASP A 155 5.54 -18.87 -3.62
C ASP A 155 4.91 -17.46 -3.49
N GLU A 156 5.61 -16.49 -2.92
CA GLU A 156 5.05 -15.16 -2.60
C GLU A 156 4.34 -14.50 -3.80
N VAL A 157 4.98 -14.54 -4.99
CA VAL A 157 4.47 -13.93 -6.22
C VAL A 157 3.10 -14.51 -6.59
N LYS A 158 2.99 -15.84 -6.56
CA LYS A 158 1.75 -16.53 -6.92
C LYS A 158 0.62 -16.24 -5.94
N ILE A 159 0.93 -16.23 -4.63
CA ILE A 159 -0.06 -15.91 -3.60
C ILE A 159 -0.55 -14.46 -3.77
N VAL A 160 0.34 -13.53 -4.14
CA VAL A 160 -0.04 -12.14 -4.41
C VAL A 160 -0.86 -12.00 -5.71
N ASP A 161 -0.59 -12.81 -6.72
CA ASP A 161 -1.42 -12.84 -7.94
C ASP A 161 -2.84 -13.33 -7.64
N ASP A 162 -3.00 -14.34 -6.77
CA ASP A 162 -4.31 -14.75 -6.25
C ASP A 162 -5.00 -13.59 -5.49
N SER A 163 -4.25 -12.82 -4.69
CA SER A 163 -4.76 -11.63 -4.00
C SER A 163 -5.28 -10.55 -4.96
N ILE A 164 -4.57 -10.31 -6.06
CA ILE A 164 -4.99 -9.38 -7.11
C ILE A 164 -6.26 -9.90 -7.79
N LYS A 165 -6.36 -11.21 -8.05
CA LYS A 165 -7.54 -11.83 -8.66
C LYS A 165 -8.78 -11.63 -7.79
N HIS A 166 -8.72 -11.97 -6.50
CA HIS A 166 -9.84 -11.78 -5.59
C HIS A 166 -10.23 -10.29 -5.44
N ALA A 167 -9.26 -9.36 -5.40
CA ALA A 167 -9.57 -7.94 -5.36
C ALA A 167 -10.30 -7.45 -6.63
N LYS A 168 -9.89 -7.93 -7.82
CA LYS A 168 -10.57 -7.63 -9.08
C LYS A 168 -11.99 -8.20 -9.11
N GLU A 169 -12.18 -9.43 -8.63
CA GLU A 169 -13.51 -10.04 -8.50
C GLU A 169 -14.40 -9.26 -7.53
N ALA A 170 -13.86 -8.69 -6.45
CA ALA A 170 -14.64 -7.83 -5.55
C ALA A 170 -15.16 -6.57 -6.29
N ILE A 171 -14.31 -5.97 -7.13
CA ILE A 171 -14.68 -4.81 -7.96
C ILE A 171 -15.73 -5.15 -9.01
N THR A 172 -15.71 -6.36 -9.60
CA THR A 172 -16.74 -6.74 -10.58
C THR A 172 -18.13 -6.88 -9.94
N LEU A 173 -18.22 -7.17 -8.64
CA LEU A 173 -19.48 -7.18 -7.90
C LEU A 173 -19.99 -5.77 -7.58
N ASP A 174 -19.10 -4.80 -7.35
CA ASP A 174 -19.46 -3.41 -7.10
C ASP A 174 -18.32 -2.45 -7.49
N VAL A 175 -18.42 -1.88 -8.69
CA VAL A 175 -17.40 -0.98 -9.23
C VAL A 175 -17.31 0.36 -8.49
N LYS A 176 -18.30 0.70 -7.66
CA LYS A 176 -18.31 1.94 -6.86
C LYS A 176 -17.76 1.72 -5.45
N ASP A 177 -17.47 0.49 -5.06
CA ASP A 177 -16.99 0.16 -3.73
C ASP A 177 -15.53 0.57 -3.54
N GLY A 178 -15.29 1.63 -2.77
CA GLY A 178 -13.95 2.14 -2.54
C GLY A 178 -13.05 1.15 -1.78
N ASN A 179 -13.62 0.32 -0.91
CA ASN A 179 -12.86 -0.69 -0.18
C ASN A 179 -12.32 -1.80 -1.10
N SER A 180 -13.09 -2.20 -2.11
CA SER A 180 -12.64 -3.15 -3.14
C SER A 180 -11.49 -2.59 -3.98
N TRP A 181 -11.59 -1.31 -4.39
CA TRP A 181 -10.49 -0.61 -5.07
C TRP A 181 -9.26 -0.44 -4.17
N TYR A 182 -9.45 -0.11 -2.90
CA TYR A 182 -8.36 -0.02 -1.92
C TYR A 182 -7.63 -1.35 -1.78
N ASN A 183 -8.36 -2.47 -1.73
CA ASN A 183 -7.75 -3.80 -1.67
C ASN A 183 -6.98 -4.16 -2.93
N LEU A 184 -7.44 -3.77 -4.12
CA LEU A 184 -6.65 -3.90 -5.35
C LEU A 184 -5.37 -3.06 -5.28
N GLY A 185 -5.45 -1.83 -4.78
CA GLY A 185 -4.30 -0.96 -4.58
C GLY A 185 -3.24 -1.61 -3.69
N ASN A 186 -3.66 -2.17 -2.56
CA ASN A 186 -2.79 -2.92 -1.65
C ASN A 186 -2.19 -4.16 -2.30
N ALA A 187 -2.96 -4.93 -3.08
CA ALA A 187 -2.47 -6.11 -3.78
C ALA A 187 -1.42 -5.77 -4.85
N CYS A 188 -1.66 -4.73 -5.65
CA CYS A 188 -0.67 -4.24 -6.62
C CYS A 188 0.60 -3.69 -5.92
N LEU A 189 0.44 -3.02 -4.77
CA LEU A 189 1.58 -2.52 -3.98
C LEU A 189 2.42 -3.67 -3.40
N THR A 190 1.77 -4.69 -2.83
CA THR A 190 2.48 -5.89 -2.36
C THR A 190 3.17 -6.60 -3.52
N SER A 191 2.52 -6.69 -4.69
CA SER A 191 3.11 -7.30 -5.89
C SER A 191 4.37 -6.55 -6.34
N PHE A 192 4.34 -5.21 -6.31
CA PHE A 192 5.53 -4.38 -6.57
C PHE A 192 6.70 -4.74 -5.65
N PHE A 193 6.42 -4.87 -4.35
CA PHE A 193 7.41 -5.15 -3.32
C PHE A 193 7.98 -6.58 -3.38
N VAL A 194 7.12 -7.58 -3.61
CA VAL A 194 7.53 -8.98 -3.76
C VAL A 194 8.37 -9.18 -5.02
N THR A 195 8.13 -8.39 -6.08
CA THR A 195 8.99 -8.40 -7.26
C THR A 195 10.21 -7.48 -7.15
N GLY A 196 10.71 -7.18 -5.95
CA GLY A 196 11.96 -6.44 -5.74
C GLY A 196 11.86 -4.91 -5.85
N ALA A 197 10.65 -4.35 -5.81
CA ALA A 197 10.39 -2.91 -5.78
C ALA A 197 10.94 -2.08 -6.96
N TRP A 198 10.93 -2.65 -8.17
CA TRP A 198 11.34 -1.96 -9.39
C TRP A 198 10.24 -1.89 -10.47
N ASP A 199 9.17 -2.68 -10.36
CA ASP A 199 8.11 -2.72 -11.39
C ASP A 199 7.22 -1.46 -11.35
N HIS A 200 7.59 -0.48 -12.17
CA HIS A 200 6.85 0.77 -12.29
C HIS A 200 5.39 0.58 -12.74
N GLY A 201 5.11 -0.45 -13.53
CA GLY A 201 3.76 -0.78 -14.00
C GLY A 201 2.84 -1.16 -12.84
N LYS A 202 3.33 -1.99 -11.91
CA LYS A 202 2.58 -2.38 -10.71
C LYS A 202 2.30 -1.19 -9.78
N LEU A 203 3.26 -0.27 -9.62
CA LEU A 203 3.03 0.98 -8.87
C LEU A 203 1.93 1.84 -9.50
N LEU A 204 1.93 1.99 -10.82
CA LEU A 204 0.89 2.76 -11.52
C LEU A 204 -0.49 2.10 -11.41
N GLN A 205 -0.56 0.77 -11.43
CA GLN A 205 -1.82 0.05 -11.16
C GLN A 205 -2.32 0.31 -9.73
N SER A 206 -1.42 0.25 -8.75
CA SER A 206 -1.74 0.55 -7.35
C SER A 206 -2.25 1.98 -7.17
N LEU A 207 -1.56 2.97 -7.75
CA LEU A 207 -1.98 4.38 -7.69
C LEU A 207 -3.38 4.59 -8.27
N LYS A 208 -3.64 4.02 -9.46
CA LYS A 208 -4.95 4.10 -10.11
C LYS A 208 -6.04 3.50 -9.22
N ALA A 209 -5.78 2.36 -8.60
CA ALA A 209 -6.74 1.73 -7.71
C ALA A 209 -7.05 2.59 -6.47
N TYR A 210 -6.03 3.20 -5.84
CA TYR A 210 -6.28 4.15 -4.73
C TYR A 210 -7.05 5.39 -5.18
N GLN A 211 -6.74 5.95 -6.36
CA GLN A 211 -7.51 7.08 -6.92
C GLN A 211 -8.98 6.73 -7.19
N HIS A 212 -9.28 5.46 -7.49
CA HIS A 212 -10.66 4.98 -7.57
C HIS A 212 -11.28 4.81 -6.18
N ALA A 213 -10.52 4.32 -5.20
CA ALA A 213 -10.97 4.19 -3.81
C ALA A 213 -11.34 5.55 -3.19
N GLU A 214 -10.54 6.58 -3.43
CA GLU A 214 -10.75 7.95 -2.92
C GLU A 214 -12.04 8.62 -3.44
N LYS A 215 -12.63 8.11 -4.53
CA LYS A 215 -13.92 8.60 -5.04
C LYS A 215 -15.11 8.18 -4.18
N ASP A 216 -14.96 7.13 -3.37
CA ASP A 216 -15.96 6.70 -2.41
C ASP A 216 -15.82 7.51 -1.12
N GLU A 217 -16.85 8.26 -0.76
CA GLU A 217 -16.81 9.13 0.43
C GLU A 217 -16.56 8.37 1.72
N ARG A 218 -16.98 7.09 1.78
CA ARG A 218 -16.77 6.20 2.93
C ARG A 218 -15.29 5.92 3.18
N MET A 219 -14.45 6.07 2.16
CA MET A 219 -13.00 5.86 2.27
C MET A 219 -12.25 7.10 2.78
N ARG A 220 -12.90 8.28 2.83
CA ARG A 220 -12.22 9.53 3.22
C ARG A 220 -11.67 9.50 4.64
N SER A 221 -12.24 8.70 5.54
CA SER A 221 -11.79 8.53 6.93
C SER A 221 -10.73 7.45 7.11
N ASN A 222 -10.45 6.64 6.09
CA ASN A 222 -9.51 5.52 6.19
C ASN A 222 -8.06 6.06 6.19
N PRO A 223 -7.30 5.98 7.30
CA PRO A 223 -5.94 6.51 7.37
C PRO A 223 -4.94 5.68 6.54
N ASP A 224 -5.14 4.36 6.45
CA ASP A 224 -4.26 3.44 5.71
C ASP A 224 -4.31 3.67 4.20
N LEU A 225 -5.46 4.09 3.67
CA LEU A 225 -5.58 4.49 2.26
C LEU A 225 -4.61 5.64 1.94
N TYR A 226 -4.58 6.70 2.75
CA TYR A 226 -3.66 7.83 2.53
C TYR A 226 -2.21 7.41 2.75
N TYR A 227 -1.95 6.59 3.76
CA TYR A 227 -0.60 6.09 4.04
C TYR A 227 -0.06 5.26 2.87
N ASN A 228 -0.82 4.28 2.40
CA ASN A 228 -0.39 3.40 1.31
C ASN A 228 -0.34 4.13 -0.04
N CYS A 229 -1.26 5.07 -0.29
CA CYS A 229 -1.20 5.96 -1.45
C CYS A 229 0.04 6.86 -1.40
N ALA A 230 0.43 7.36 -0.23
CA ALA A 230 1.66 8.13 -0.04
C ALA A 230 2.92 7.30 -0.27
N ILE A 231 2.96 6.04 0.16
CA ILE A 231 4.04 5.09 -0.16
C ILE A 231 4.16 4.93 -1.68
N VAL A 232 3.06 4.70 -2.40
CA VAL A 232 3.10 4.61 -3.86
C VAL A 232 3.63 5.89 -4.50
N ASN A 233 3.16 7.06 -4.05
CA ASN A 233 3.64 8.33 -4.56
C ASN A 233 5.13 8.57 -4.26
N LYS A 234 5.63 8.14 -3.10
CA LYS A 234 7.06 8.19 -2.75
C LYS A 234 7.89 7.36 -3.73
N TYR A 235 7.45 6.13 -4.04
CA TYR A 235 8.13 5.26 -5.00
C TYR A 235 7.97 5.69 -6.45
N LEU A 236 6.94 6.47 -6.78
CA LEU A 236 6.76 7.15 -8.07
C LEU A 236 7.46 8.52 -8.15
N GLU A 237 8.21 8.92 -7.11
CA GLU A 237 8.87 10.23 -7.01
C GLU A 237 7.91 11.44 -7.10
N ASN A 238 6.62 11.21 -6.78
CA ASN A 238 5.62 12.26 -6.62
C ASN A 238 5.71 12.85 -5.20
N TYR A 239 6.84 13.51 -4.89
CA TYR A 239 7.22 13.87 -3.52
C TYR A 239 6.18 14.73 -2.78
N GLU A 240 5.60 15.75 -3.42
CA GLU A 240 4.57 16.59 -2.81
C GLU A 240 3.33 15.79 -2.39
N ARG A 241 2.85 14.90 -3.27
CA ARG A 241 1.69 14.04 -3.00
C ARG A 241 1.99 13.03 -1.90
N ALA A 242 3.20 12.48 -1.88
CA ALA A 242 3.63 11.57 -0.82
C ALA A 242 3.64 12.28 0.54
N LEU A 243 4.28 13.44 0.63
CA LEU A 243 4.34 14.24 1.85
C LEU A 243 2.93 14.61 2.36
N SER A 244 2.08 15.12 1.45
CA SER A 244 0.69 15.47 1.77
C SER A 244 -0.14 14.25 2.22
N GLY A 245 0.05 13.10 1.57
CA GLY A 245 -0.65 11.87 1.92
C GLY A 245 -0.21 11.32 3.29
N PHE A 246 1.07 11.39 3.63
CA PHE A 246 1.53 11.00 4.97
C PHE A 246 1.01 11.93 6.07
N GLU A 247 0.94 13.25 5.83
CA GLU A 247 0.31 14.18 6.78
C GLU A 247 -1.20 13.92 6.90
N ALA A 248 -1.89 13.64 5.80
CA ALA A 248 -3.30 13.27 5.79
C ALA A 248 -3.57 11.96 6.58
N ALA A 249 -2.67 10.99 6.51
CA ALA A 249 -2.72 9.77 7.32
C ALA A 249 -2.51 10.08 8.81
N ALA A 250 -1.50 10.89 9.17
CA ALA A 250 -1.21 11.27 10.55
C ALA A 250 -2.35 12.03 11.21
N LEU A 251 -3.04 12.89 10.44
CA LEU A 251 -4.19 13.65 10.92
C LEU A 251 -5.37 12.74 11.27
N ARG A 252 -5.52 11.61 10.58
CA ARG A 252 -6.62 10.65 10.77
C ARG A 252 -6.31 9.62 11.85
N ASP A 253 -5.10 9.09 11.83
CA ASP A 253 -4.60 8.17 12.85
C ASP A 253 -3.18 8.57 13.27
N PRO A 254 -3.06 9.29 14.40
CA PRO A 254 -1.76 9.64 14.97
C PRO A 254 -0.89 8.42 15.30
N GLY A 255 -1.48 7.24 15.55
CA GLY A 255 -0.80 5.99 15.89
C GLY A 255 -0.03 5.34 14.74
N LEU A 256 -0.31 5.75 13.49
CA LEU A 256 0.46 5.29 12.32
C LEU A 256 1.90 5.81 12.32
N ASN A 257 2.22 6.87 13.08
CA ASN A 257 3.53 7.51 13.09
C ASN A 257 4.02 7.93 11.69
N SER A 258 3.10 8.24 10.77
CA SER A 258 3.44 8.58 9.37
C SER A 258 4.26 9.86 9.24
N MET A 259 4.25 10.72 10.27
CA MET A 259 5.14 11.89 10.34
C MET A 259 6.63 11.50 10.34
N VAL A 260 6.99 10.28 10.76
CA VAL A 260 8.37 9.78 10.63
C VAL A 260 8.77 9.67 9.15
N GLU A 261 7.87 9.22 8.29
CA GLU A 261 8.11 9.15 6.85
C GLU A 261 8.22 10.55 6.23
N VAL A 262 7.37 11.51 6.66
CA VAL A 262 7.50 12.93 6.25
C VAL A 262 8.89 13.46 6.58
N GLN A 263 9.37 13.25 7.82
CA GLN A 263 10.68 13.72 8.25
C GLN A 263 11.83 13.07 7.45
N LYS A 264 11.77 11.76 7.21
CA LYS A 264 12.76 11.04 6.37
C LYS A 264 12.82 11.61 4.96
N MET A 265 11.66 11.88 4.35
CA MET A 265 11.58 12.43 3.00
C MET A 265 12.12 13.86 2.94
N VAL A 266 11.76 14.72 3.88
CA VAL A 266 12.30 16.08 3.96
C VAL A 266 13.82 16.06 4.13
N ARG A 267 14.36 15.22 5.03
CA ARG A 267 15.82 15.05 5.20
C ARG A 267 16.52 14.62 3.91
N LEU A 268 15.92 13.70 3.16
CA LEU A 268 16.45 13.27 1.86
C LEU A 268 16.46 14.43 0.84
N LEU A 269 15.34 15.14 0.71
CA LEU A 269 15.19 16.24 -0.25
C LEU A 269 16.13 17.42 0.09
N ASP A 270 16.27 17.75 1.37
CA ASP A 270 17.22 18.75 1.85
C ASP A 270 18.66 18.36 1.54
N LYS A 271 19.00 17.08 1.68
CA LYS A 271 20.33 16.57 1.35
C LYS A 271 20.59 16.61 -0.16
N ILE A 272 19.62 16.24 -0.99
CA ILE A 272 19.69 16.35 -2.45
C ILE A 272 19.96 17.80 -2.86
N GLU A 273 19.17 18.73 -2.33
CA GLU A 273 19.28 20.16 -2.62
C GLU A 273 20.64 20.72 -2.19
N SER A 274 21.11 20.38 -0.98
CA SER A 274 22.43 20.76 -0.50
C SER A 274 23.57 20.23 -1.37
N LEU A 275 23.52 18.97 -1.80
CA LEU A 275 24.55 18.35 -2.64
C LEU A 275 24.56 18.92 -4.08
N LEU A 276 23.41 19.36 -4.58
CA LEU A 276 23.32 20.04 -5.88
C LEU A 276 23.84 21.49 -5.80
N ARG A 277 23.53 22.24 -4.72
CA ARG A 277 24.05 23.59 -4.50
C ARG A 277 25.55 23.65 -4.19
N GLY A 278 26.08 22.63 -3.50
CA GLY A 278 27.49 22.53 -3.11
C GLY A 278 28.48 22.29 -4.25
N GLN A 279 28.03 22.21 -5.50
CA GLN A 279 28.85 21.94 -6.70
C GLN A 279 29.65 23.18 -7.14
N THR A 280 30.54 23.68 -6.28
CA THR A 280 31.17 25.02 -6.41
C THR A 280 32.60 25.03 -6.95
N LYS A 281 33.16 23.92 -7.42
CA LYS A 281 34.45 23.94 -8.13
C LYS A 281 34.27 23.71 -9.62
N VAL A 282 33.90 24.77 -10.34
CA VAL A 282 33.74 24.84 -11.81
C VAL A 282 34.87 24.10 -12.55
N LYS A 283 36.13 24.24 -12.09
CA LYS A 283 37.29 23.55 -12.67
C LYS A 283 37.19 22.01 -12.63
N ARG A 284 36.65 21.44 -11.53
CA ARG A 284 36.45 19.98 -11.41
C ARG A 284 35.35 19.51 -12.35
N LEU A 285 34.24 20.25 -12.45
CA LEU A 285 33.14 19.92 -13.36
C LEU A 285 33.57 20.00 -14.83
N ALA A 286 34.35 21.02 -15.22
CA ALA A 286 34.89 21.13 -16.57
C ALA A 286 35.80 19.96 -16.96
N SER A 287 36.68 19.53 -16.05
CA SER A 287 37.51 18.34 -16.26
C SER A 287 36.67 17.07 -16.42
N ILE A 288 35.65 16.88 -15.57
CA ILE A 288 34.72 15.77 -15.67
C ILE A 288 34.00 15.79 -17.02
N ALA A 289 33.38 16.92 -17.38
CA ALA A 289 32.65 17.09 -18.63
C ALA A 289 33.51 16.74 -19.87
N SER A 290 34.77 17.18 -19.89
CA SER A 290 35.71 16.87 -20.99
C SER A 290 36.00 15.37 -21.13
N SER A 291 35.98 14.60 -20.04
CA SER A 291 36.18 13.14 -20.10
C SER A 291 34.96 12.39 -20.65
N LEU A 292 33.76 12.99 -20.56
CA LEU A 292 32.52 12.37 -21.02
C LEU A 292 32.31 12.52 -22.53
N THR A 293 32.84 13.58 -23.14
CA THR A 293 32.67 13.83 -24.58
C THR A 293 33.31 12.75 -25.46
N SER A 294 34.40 12.13 -25.00
CA SER A 294 35.12 11.09 -25.73
C SER A 294 34.52 9.69 -25.63
N VAL A 295 33.45 9.50 -24.85
CA VAL A 295 32.82 8.19 -24.69
C VAL A 295 32.17 7.79 -26.02
N ASN A 296 32.39 6.56 -26.49
CA ASN A 296 31.68 6.06 -27.67
C ASN A 296 30.37 5.38 -27.25
N LEU A 297 29.27 5.78 -27.89
CA LEU A 297 27.96 5.15 -27.70
C LEU A 297 27.68 4.18 -28.84
N ASN A 298 26.83 3.19 -28.56
CA ASN A 298 26.28 2.35 -29.62
C ASN A 298 25.48 3.23 -30.60
N ALA A 299 25.67 3.01 -31.91
CA ALA A 299 25.03 3.77 -32.98
C ALA A 299 23.50 3.75 -32.93
N SER A 300 22.89 2.77 -32.26
CA SER A 300 21.44 2.69 -32.05
C SER A 300 20.89 3.79 -31.11
N TYR A 301 21.74 4.49 -30.36
CA TYR A 301 21.32 5.53 -29.42
C TYR A 301 21.86 6.91 -29.81
N ARG A 302 20.97 7.90 -29.79
CA ARG A 302 21.37 9.31 -29.92
C ARG A 302 21.87 9.84 -28.58
N ARG A 303 23.08 10.40 -28.57
CA ARG A 303 23.59 11.13 -27.39
C ARG A 303 22.75 12.38 -27.16
N GLU A 304 22.31 12.58 -25.91
CA GLU A 304 21.74 13.84 -25.44
C GLU A 304 22.34 14.26 -24.09
N ASN A 305 22.20 15.54 -23.77
CA ASN A 305 22.44 16.08 -22.44
C ASN A 305 21.13 16.18 -21.66
N ILE A 306 21.24 16.33 -20.34
CA ILE A 306 20.08 16.25 -19.44
C ILE A 306 19.05 17.37 -19.68
N ASP A 307 19.49 18.54 -20.16
CA ASP A 307 18.65 19.69 -20.47
C ASP A 307 17.80 19.52 -21.74
N ARG A 308 18.09 18.50 -22.55
CA ARG A 308 17.39 18.22 -23.82
C ARG A 308 16.39 17.07 -23.73
N LEU A 309 16.31 16.41 -22.57
CA LEU A 309 15.34 15.35 -22.36
C LEU A 309 13.92 15.89 -22.22
N LEU A 310 12.95 15.10 -22.67
CA LEU A 310 11.53 15.33 -22.46
C LEU A 310 11.07 14.60 -21.19
N GLU A 311 10.04 15.13 -20.54
CA GLU A 311 9.41 14.49 -19.37
C GLU A 311 8.95 13.06 -19.72
N GLY A 312 9.30 12.09 -18.89
CA GLY A 312 9.04 10.67 -19.09
C GLY A 312 10.13 9.93 -19.87
N LEU A 313 9.74 8.86 -20.58
CA LEU A 313 10.65 7.94 -21.25
C LEU A 313 11.19 8.52 -22.56
N ASN A 314 12.52 8.61 -22.68
CA ASN A 314 13.21 9.10 -23.88
C ASN A 314 13.79 7.91 -24.70
N LYS A 315 12.99 7.31 -25.58
CA LYS A 315 13.38 6.14 -26.38
C LYS A 315 14.55 6.42 -27.33
N ALA A 316 15.42 5.43 -27.55
CA ALA A 316 16.59 5.53 -28.42
C ALA A 316 17.54 6.72 -28.10
N VAL A 317 17.47 7.25 -26.88
CA VAL A 317 18.36 8.31 -26.37
C VAL A 317 19.28 7.71 -25.31
N ALA A 318 20.52 8.18 -25.26
CA ALA A 318 21.46 7.85 -24.20
C ALA A 318 22.08 9.12 -23.61
N VAL A 319 22.19 9.14 -22.28
CA VAL A 319 22.83 10.22 -21.52
C VAL A 319 24.05 9.67 -20.82
N VAL A 320 25.17 10.38 -20.92
CA VAL A 320 26.43 9.98 -20.26
C VAL A 320 26.69 10.96 -19.12
N GLY A 321 26.85 10.43 -17.92
CA GLY A 321 27.17 11.20 -16.73
C GLY A 321 28.35 10.61 -15.97
N LYS A 322 28.94 11.42 -15.09
CA LYS A 322 29.90 10.99 -14.08
C LYS A 322 29.25 11.05 -12.72
N VAL A 323 29.36 9.98 -11.92
CA VAL A 323 28.87 9.98 -10.55
C VAL A 323 29.76 10.87 -9.69
N ILE A 324 29.16 11.88 -9.07
CA ILE A 324 29.85 12.82 -8.18
C ILE A 324 29.72 12.37 -6.74
N PHE A 325 28.50 12.04 -6.30
CA PHE A 325 28.19 11.69 -4.92
C PHE A 325 27.14 10.58 -4.84
N PHE A 326 27.29 9.71 -3.84
CA PHE A 326 26.22 8.84 -3.37
C PHE A 326 25.42 9.53 -2.25
N VAL A 327 24.10 9.64 -2.41
CA VAL A 327 23.21 10.31 -1.45
C VAL A 327 22.72 9.30 -0.42
N LYS A 328 23.46 9.16 0.69
CA LYS A 328 23.04 8.29 1.81
C LYS A 328 21.71 8.76 2.42
N HIS A 329 20.75 7.86 2.63
CA HIS A 329 19.48 8.13 3.34
C HIS A 329 19.02 6.88 4.10
N GLU A 330 17.90 7.01 4.81
CA GLU A 330 17.40 5.99 5.75
C GLU A 330 16.57 4.89 5.09
N ASN A 331 16.13 5.04 3.84
CA ASN A 331 15.31 4.00 3.18
C ASN A 331 16.20 2.99 2.43
N VAL A 332 15.69 1.77 2.30
CA VAL A 332 16.38 0.67 1.60
C VAL A 332 16.46 0.92 0.10
N ALA A 333 15.43 1.54 -0.48
CA ALA A 333 15.36 1.87 -1.90
C ALA A 333 14.56 3.17 -2.12
N PRO A 334 14.76 3.87 -3.25
CA PRO A 334 15.84 3.66 -4.21
C PRO A 334 17.19 4.19 -3.70
N PHE A 335 18.27 3.85 -4.41
CA PHE A 335 19.56 4.51 -4.26
C PHE A 335 19.59 5.80 -5.07
N TYR A 336 20.13 6.86 -4.48
CA TYR A 336 20.20 8.18 -5.12
C TYR A 336 21.67 8.56 -5.34
N TYR A 337 21.97 9.04 -6.55
CA TYR A 337 23.29 9.51 -6.93
C TYR A 337 23.20 10.91 -7.54
N VAL A 338 24.19 11.76 -7.28
CA VAL A 338 24.35 13.02 -8.01
C VAL A 338 25.29 12.76 -9.17
N LEU A 339 24.83 13.01 -10.39
CA LEU A 339 25.63 12.89 -11.61
C LEU A 339 25.84 14.27 -12.23
N CYS A 340 26.89 14.38 -13.05
CA CYS A 340 27.15 15.54 -13.90
C CYS A 340 27.32 15.07 -15.35
N ASP A 341 26.67 15.74 -16.30
CA ASP A 341 26.79 15.44 -17.73
C ASP A 341 27.90 16.26 -18.42
N SER A 342 28.02 16.11 -19.74
CA SER A 342 29.02 16.83 -20.53
C SER A 342 28.75 18.34 -20.67
N SER A 343 27.53 18.80 -20.34
CA SER A 343 27.17 20.22 -20.28
C SER A 343 27.37 20.85 -18.90
N GLN A 344 28.02 20.12 -17.98
CA GLN A 344 28.25 20.53 -16.59
C GLN A 344 26.96 20.69 -15.78
N ILE A 345 25.87 20.07 -16.20
CA ILE A 345 24.59 20.11 -15.48
C ILE A 345 24.56 18.93 -14.51
N CYS A 346 24.36 19.24 -13.23
CA CYS A 346 24.15 18.22 -12.21
C CYS A 346 22.69 17.80 -12.13
N TYR A 347 22.46 16.51 -11.95
CA TYR A 347 21.13 15.90 -11.84
C TYR A 347 21.17 14.70 -10.90
N ILE A 348 19.98 14.24 -10.50
CA ILE A 348 19.79 13.09 -9.63
C ILE A 348 19.52 11.85 -10.48
N LEU A 349 20.15 10.74 -10.10
CA LEU A 349 19.84 9.41 -10.61
C LEU A 349 19.21 8.61 -9.47
N SER A 350 17.98 8.17 -9.65
CA SER A 350 17.26 7.28 -8.74
C SER A 350 17.30 5.85 -9.29
N VAL A 351 17.81 4.91 -8.50
CA VAL A 351 18.07 3.53 -8.93
C VAL A 351 17.33 2.54 -8.03
N TYR A 352 16.45 1.72 -8.62
CA TYR A 352 15.58 0.77 -7.90
C TYR A 352 16.07 -0.68 -7.96
N GLY A 353 15.99 -1.33 -9.13
CA GLY A 353 16.27 -2.77 -9.27
C GLY A 353 17.75 -3.16 -9.31
N ILE A 354 18.64 -2.30 -8.84
CA ILE A 354 20.10 -2.48 -8.90
C ILE A 354 20.69 -2.27 -7.50
N GLN A 355 21.56 -3.18 -7.07
CA GLN A 355 22.28 -3.11 -5.80
C GLN A 355 23.25 -1.90 -5.74
N SER A 356 23.45 -1.35 -4.54
CA SER A 356 24.22 -0.11 -4.33
C SER A 356 25.70 -0.22 -4.75
N GLU A 357 26.24 -1.43 -4.74
CA GLU A 357 27.63 -1.78 -5.06
C GLU A 357 27.94 -1.67 -6.56
N ALA A 358 26.90 -1.66 -7.39
CA ALA A 358 27.01 -1.65 -8.85
C ALA A 358 27.49 -0.30 -9.41
N ILE A 359 27.21 0.80 -8.72
CA ILE A 359 27.53 2.17 -9.15
C ILE A 359 28.26 2.88 -8.02
N LYS A 360 29.47 3.38 -8.30
CA LYS A 360 30.34 4.03 -7.31
C LYS A 360 30.64 5.48 -7.68
N GLU A 361 31.06 6.25 -6.68
CA GLU A 361 31.54 7.61 -6.92
C GLU A 361 32.73 7.61 -7.88
N GLY A 362 32.70 8.52 -8.86
CA GLY A 362 33.69 8.57 -9.92
C GLY A 362 33.42 7.62 -11.09
N ASP A 363 32.40 6.76 -11.04
CA ASP A 363 32.06 5.95 -12.21
C ASP A 363 31.47 6.80 -13.34
N GLN A 364 31.81 6.44 -14.57
CA GLN A 364 31.07 6.92 -15.75
C GLN A 364 29.84 6.04 -15.92
N VAL A 365 28.67 6.65 -16.01
CA VAL A 365 27.40 5.97 -16.18
C VAL A 365 26.77 6.40 -17.51
N THR A 366 26.42 5.43 -18.34
CA THR A 366 25.57 5.67 -19.52
C THR A 366 24.17 5.17 -19.21
N LEU A 367 23.20 6.08 -19.26
CA LEU A 367 21.78 5.80 -19.07
C LEU A 367 21.13 5.63 -20.44
N LEU A 368 20.56 4.46 -20.69
CA LEU A 368 19.87 4.10 -21.92
C LEU A 368 18.37 4.28 -21.73
N GLU A 369 17.72 4.91 -22.70
CA GLU A 369 16.31 5.25 -22.67
C GLU A 369 15.87 5.91 -21.35
N PRO A 370 16.50 7.03 -20.94
CA PRO A 370 16.30 7.59 -19.63
C PRO A 370 14.84 8.04 -19.41
N SER A 371 14.29 7.67 -18.26
CA SER A 371 13.01 8.20 -17.77
C SER A 371 13.30 9.47 -16.97
N TYR A 372 13.10 10.63 -17.60
CA TYR A 372 13.45 11.94 -17.07
C TYR A 372 12.27 12.60 -16.37
N ARG A 373 12.58 13.37 -15.32
CA ARG A 373 11.62 14.20 -14.60
C ARG A 373 12.26 15.51 -14.15
N TYR A 374 11.55 16.62 -14.34
CA TYR A 374 11.84 17.85 -13.63
C TYR A 374 11.01 17.94 -12.34
N VAL A 375 11.68 17.88 -11.19
CA VAL A 375 11.05 18.03 -9.88
C VAL A 375 10.99 19.52 -9.57
N ASP A 376 9.78 20.03 -9.38
CA ASP A 376 9.50 21.42 -9.03
C ASP A 376 8.26 21.49 -8.14
N PHE A 377 8.47 21.64 -6.83
CA PHE A 377 7.38 21.81 -5.86
C PHE A 377 7.87 22.52 -4.60
N SER A 378 6.92 23.07 -3.84
CA SER A 378 7.19 23.69 -2.54
C SER A 378 6.59 22.86 -1.42
N TRP A 379 7.31 22.73 -0.31
CA TRP A 379 6.82 22.10 0.90
C TRP A 379 7.19 22.93 2.11
N LYS A 380 6.19 23.38 2.88
CA LYS A 380 6.37 24.25 4.07
C LYS A 380 7.32 25.42 3.78
N GLU A 381 7.01 26.17 2.71
CA GLU A 381 7.75 27.35 2.24
C GLU A 381 9.15 27.07 1.65
N LYS A 382 9.64 25.83 1.66
CA LYS A 382 10.88 25.44 0.98
C LYS A 382 10.61 24.93 -0.43
N LEU A 383 11.28 25.54 -1.41
CA LEU A 383 11.24 25.15 -2.82
C LEU A 383 12.27 24.06 -3.11
N TYR A 384 11.83 22.96 -3.74
CA TYR A 384 12.69 21.88 -4.23
C TYR A 384 12.65 21.85 -5.75
N GLN A 385 13.79 22.13 -6.38
CA GLN A 385 13.96 22.16 -7.83
C GLN A 385 15.19 21.37 -8.27
N PHE A 386 14.98 20.29 -9.01
CA PHE A 386 16.08 19.49 -9.55
C PHE A 386 15.64 18.60 -10.72
N ARG A 387 16.62 18.19 -11.52
CA ARG A 387 16.45 17.20 -12.59
C ARG A 387 16.69 15.81 -12.03
N SER A 388 15.84 14.85 -12.39
CA SER A 388 15.93 13.45 -11.97
C SER A 388 15.86 12.53 -13.19
N VAL A 389 16.59 11.42 -13.14
CA VAL A 389 16.43 10.28 -14.04
C VAL A 389 16.18 9.04 -13.20
N ARG A 390 15.14 8.30 -13.54
CA ARG A 390 14.79 7.03 -12.90
C ARG A 390 15.32 5.85 -13.70
N VAL A 391 15.90 4.87 -13.00
CA VAL A 391 16.30 3.56 -13.50
C VAL A 391 15.64 2.46 -12.68
N ASP A 392 15.03 1.52 -13.38
CA ASP A 392 14.37 0.35 -12.79
C ASP A 392 15.16 -0.93 -13.03
N PHE A 393 15.90 -1.05 -14.14
CA PHE A 393 16.52 -2.30 -14.59
C PHE A 393 18.00 -2.16 -14.97
N LEU A 394 18.74 -3.28 -14.93
CA LEU A 394 20.18 -3.32 -15.27
C LEU A 394 20.46 -2.91 -16.72
N GLU A 395 19.57 -3.26 -17.64
CA GLU A 395 19.70 -3.03 -19.08
C GLU A 395 19.68 -1.53 -19.43
N GLN A 396 19.18 -0.69 -18.53
CA GLN A 396 19.14 0.76 -18.70
C GLN A 396 20.47 1.42 -18.35
N VAL A 397 21.45 0.68 -17.80
CA VAL A 397 22.67 1.27 -17.23
C VAL A 397 23.93 0.54 -17.71
N LEU A 398 24.88 1.31 -18.23
CA LEU A 398 26.26 0.89 -18.43
C LEU A 398 27.15 1.61 -17.44
N VAL A 399 28.03 0.87 -16.76
CA VAL A 399 29.02 1.44 -15.84
C VAL A 399 30.41 1.25 -16.45
N ASN A 400 31.12 2.36 -16.64
CA ASN A 400 32.43 2.43 -17.28
C ASN A 400 32.46 1.71 -18.65
N GLY A 401 31.37 1.87 -19.41
CA GLY A 401 31.20 1.28 -20.74
C GLY A 401 30.82 -0.21 -20.77
N LYS A 402 30.55 -0.83 -19.62
CA LYS A 402 30.19 -2.26 -19.52
C LYS A 402 28.77 -2.43 -19.00
N ASN A 403 28.09 -3.48 -19.46
CA ASN A 403 26.84 -3.94 -18.86
C ASN A 403 27.07 -4.35 -17.41
N LEU A 404 26.08 -4.10 -16.56
CA LEU A 404 26.09 -4.60 -15.19
C LEU A 404 25.88 -6.13 -15.17
N SER A 405 26.61 -6.82 -14.29
CA SER A 405 26.42 -8.26 -14.09
C SER A 405 25.03 -8.55 -13.49
N PRO A 406 24.34 -9.64 -13.90
CA PRO A 406 23.05 -10.05 -13.33
C PRO A 406 23.06 -10.21 -11.80
N GLN A 407 24.22 -10.48 -11.21
CA GLN A 407 24.37 -10.57 -9.74
C GLN A 407 24.03 -9.28 -9.00
N HIS A 408 24.05 -8.13 -9.69
CA HIS A 408 23.69 -6.83 -9.11
C HIS A 408 22.19 -6.52 -9.23
N SER A 409 21.38 -7.41 -9.84
CA SER A 409 19.92 -7.26 -9.83
C SER A 409 19.37 -7.47 -8.43
N VAL A 410 18.36 -6.68 -8.06
CA VAL A 410 17.58 -6.91 -6.83
C VAL A 410 16.58 -8.02 -7.11
N GLN A 411 16.80 -9.20 -6.54
CA GLN A 411 15.92 -10.38 -6.68
C GLN A 411 15.10 -10.69 -5.43
N THR A 412 15.35 -9.97 -4.33
CA THR A 412 14.73 -10.24 -3.03
C THR A 412 13.52 -9.35 -2.78
N SER A 413 12.47 -9.92 -2.19
CA SER A 413 11.29 -9.20 -1.71
C SER A 413 11.68 -8.06 -0.75
N ILE A 414 11.09 -6.89 -0.95
CA ILE A 414 11.20 -5.77 -0.01
C ILE A 414 9.91 -5.71 0.79
N TYR A 415 9.91 -6.16 2.04
CA TYR A 415 8.72 -6.02 2.86
C TYR A 415 8.56 -4.56 3.31
N ALA A 416 7.51 -3.90 2.83
CA ALA A 416 7.05 -2.68 3.48
C ALA A 416 6.64 -3.02 4.91
N GLN A 417 7.09 -2.22 5.88
CA GLN A 417 6.60 -2.27 7.25
C GLN A 417 5.15 -1.77 7.28
N ASN A 418 4.22 -2.59 6.78
CA ASN A 418 2.80 -2.35 6.95
C ASN A 418 2.45 -2.87 8.35
N LYS A 419 2.09 -1.96 9.25
CA LYS A 419 1.40 -2.36 10.49
C LYS A 419 0.12 -3.08 10.06
N THR A 420 -0.05 -4.29 10.58
CA THR A 420 -1.21 -5.17 10.39
C THR A 420 -2.50 -4.52 10.86
#